data_AF-A0A2A5XG43-F1
#
_entry.id   AF-A0A2A5XG43-F1
#
_cell.length_a   1.000
_cell.length_b   1.000
_cell.length_c   1.000
_cell.angle_alpha   90.00
_cell.angle_beta   90.00
_cell.angle_gamma   90.00
#
_symmetry.space_group_name_H-M   'P 1'
#
loop_
_entity.id
_entity.type
_entity.pdbx_description
1 polymer ?
#
loop_
_entity_poly.entity_id
_entity_poly.type
_entity_poly.pdbx_seq_one_letter_code
_entity_poly.pdbx_strand_id
1 'polypeptide(L)' 'MDKLEKLIYSVKYLPHVLYFGSLALIICDTYFYFIGERQFLNQYVQTLLTFTFFYMIYLAGKNLKKNK' A
#
# COMPACT_ATOMS: atom_id res chain seq x y z
N MET A 1 12.42 -16.11 0.22
CA MET A 1 11.50 -14.99 0.52
C MET A 1 12.25 -14.11 1.48
N ASP A 2 12.37 -12.83 1.17
CA ASP A 2 13.06 -11.88 2.04
C ASP A 2 12.40 -11.84 3.43
N LYS A 3 13.16 -11.50 4.48
CA LYS A 3 12.69 -11.51 5.87
C LYS A 3 11.41 -10.67 6.05
N LEU A 4 11.31 -9.57 5.30
CA LEU A 4 10.15 -8.68 5.22
C LEU A 4 8.94 -9.32 4.53
N GLU A 5 9.15 -9.95 3.37
CA GLU A 5 8.11 -10.69 2.64
C GLU A 5 7.50 -11.80 3.51
N LYS A 6 8.35 -12.54 4.24
CA LYS A 6 7.91 -13.59 5.16
C LYS A 6 7.07 -13.03 6.30
N LEU A 7 7.40 -11.85 6.83
CA LEU A 7 6.63 -11.19 7.88
C LEU A 7 5.27 -10.71 7.36
N ILE A 8 5.25 -10.11 6.17
CA ILE A 8 4.02 -9.62 5.53
C ILE A 8 3.05 -10.79 5.25
N TYR A 9 3.57 -11.92 4.76
CA TYR A 9 2.75 -13.11 4.53
C TYR A 9 2.53 -13.97 5.78
N SER A 10 3.19 -13.68 6.90
CA SER A 10 2.98 -14.40 8.17
C SER A 10 1.57 -14.18 8.73
N VAL A 11 0.92 -13.08 8.36
CA VAL A 11 -0.43 -12.74 8.80
C VAL A 11 -1.35 -12.74 7.58
N LYS A 12 -2.36 -13.62 7.58
CA LYS A 12 -3.23 -13.89 6.42
C LYS A 12 -3.84 -12.62 5.79
N TYR A 13 -4.25 -11.66 6.61
CA TYR A 13 -4.94 -10.44 6.16
C TYR A 13 -4.02 -9.24 5.98
N LEU A 14 -2.79 -9.29 6.47
CA LEU A 14 -1.86 -8.17 6.43
C LEU A 14 -1.52 -7.69 5.00
N PRO A 15 -1.32 -8.58 4.00
CA PRO A 15 -1.11 -8.15 2.62
C PRO A 15 -2.32 -7.39 2.06
N HIS A 16 -3.53 -7.84 2.39
CA HIS A 16 -4.77 -7.21 1.93
C HIS A 16 -4.96 -5.85 2.59
N VAL A 17 -4.74 -5.76 3.90
CA VAL A 17 -4.81 -4.49 4.64
C VAL A 17 -3.77 -3.50 4.13
N LEU A 18 -2.53 -3.94 3.88
CA LEU A 18 -1.50 -3.08 3.33
C LEU A 18 -1.85 -2.59 1.92
N TYR A 19 -2.42 -3.44 1.07
CA TYR A 19 -2.81 -3.06 -0.29
C TYR A 19 -4.05 -2.15 -0.32
N PHE A 20 -5.18 -2.62 0.21
CA PHE A 20 -6.44 -1.87 0.20
C PHE A 20 -6.41 -0.66 1.13
N GLY A 21 -5.74 -0.77 2.27
CA GLY A 21 -5.60 0.33 3.22
C GLY A 21 -4.72 1.46 2.67
N SER A 22 -3.60 1.13 2.01
CA SER A 22 -2.78 2.19 1.38
C SER A 22 -3.51 2.85 0.21
N LEU A 23 -4.17 2.06 -0.64
CA LEU A 23 -4.96 2.58 -1.76
C LEU A 23 -6.11 3.49 -1.28
N ALA A 24 -6.88 3.05 -0.28
CA ALA A 24 -8.01 3.81 0.24
C ALA A 24 -7.56 5.16 0.82
N LEU A 25 -6.47 5.17 1.59
CA LEU A 25 -5.94 6.40 2.19
C LEU A 25 -5.38 7.37 1.13
N ILE A 26 -4.73 6.87 0.08
CA ILE A 26 -4.27 7.70 -1.06
C ILE A 26 -5.47 8.33 -1.80
N ILE A 27 -6.51 7.54 -2.05
CA ILE A 27 -7.74 8.02 -2.71
C ILE A 27 -8.44 9.06 -1.83
N CYS A 28 -8.56 8.81 -0.53
CA CYS A 28 -9.14 9.76 0.42
C CYS A 28 -8.35 11.08 0.43
N ASP A 29 -7.02 11.02 0.56
CA ASP A 29 -6.18 12.22 0.55
C ASP A 29 -6.34 13.03 -0.74
N THR A 30 -6.39 12.34 -1.88
CA THR A 30 -6.64 12.95 -3.19
C THR A 30 -8.02 13.60 -3.25
N TYR A 31 -9.06 12.92 -2.74
CA TYR A 31 -10.43 13.43 -2.71
C TYR A 31 -10.55 14.72 -1.88
N PHE A 32 -9.96 14.74 -0.68
CA PHE A 32 -9.94 15.95 0.16
C PHE A 32 -9.18 17.10 -0.49
N TYR A 33 -8.03 16.80 -1.12
CA TYR A 33 -7.26 17.79 -1.88
C TYR A 33 -8.09 18.42 -3.01
N PHE A 34 -8.88 17.64 -3.74
CA PHE A 34 -9.74 18.14 -4.82
C PHE A 34 -10.94 18.97 -4.33
N ILE A 35 -11.48 18.67 -3.16
CA ILE A 35 -12.65 19.37 -2.58
C ILE A 35 -12.24 20.68 -1.86
N GLY A 36 -10.94 20.98 -1.80
CA GLY A 36 -10.44 22.25 -1.28
C GLY A 36 -10.19 22.23 0.23
N GLU A 37 -10.29 21.06 0.87
CA GLU A 37 -9.78 20.87 2.22
C GLU A 37 -8.33 20.41 2.17
N ARG A 38 -7.53 20.88 3.14
CA ARG A 38 -6.06 20.75 3.19
C ARG A 38 -5.59 19.31 2.95
N GLN A 39 -4.30 19.16 2.61
CA GLN A 39 -3.60 17.87 2.60
C GLN A 39 -3.94 17.08 3.87
N PHE A 40 -4.72 16.01 3.71
CA PHE A 40 -5.18 15.16 4.81
C PHE A 40 -4.01 14.34 5.35
N LEU A 41 -3.16 13.87 4.45
CA LEU A 41 -1.90 13.23 4.76
C LEU A 41 -0.74 14.21 4.68
N ASN A 42 0.18 14.13 5.64
CA ASN A 42 1.49 14.75 5.52
C ASN A 42 2.25 14.12 4.33
N GLN A 43 2.99 14.93 3.57
CA GLN A 43 3.84 14.49 2.44
C GLN A 43 4.70 13.26 2.77
N TYR A 44 5.27 13.18 3.98
CA TYR A 44 6.05 12.00 4.39
C TYR A 44 5.19 10.73 4.48
N VAL A 45 3.99 10.86 5.04
CA VAL A 45 3.03 9.76 5.19
C VAL A 45 2.50 9.33 3.82
N GLN A 46 2.14 10.29 2.97
CA GLN A 46 1.71 10.04 1.59
C GLN A 46 2.80 9.30 0.79
N THR A 47 4.06 9.72 0.92
CA THR A 47 5.20 9.06 0.27
C THR A 47 5.37 7.63 0.76
N LEU A 48 5.29 7.40 2.07
CA LEU A 48 5.40 6.07 2.67
C LEU A 48 4.27 5.15 2.23
N LEU A 49 3.03 5.66 2.18
CA LEU A 49 1.88 4.93 1.68
C LEU A 49 2.03 4.56 0.21
N THR A 50 2.49 5.49 -0.61
CA THR A 50 2.72 5.28 -2.04
C THR A 50 3.77 4.19 -2.26
N PHE A 51 4.89 4.26 -1.53
CA PHE A 51 5.93 3.23 -1.58
C PHE A 51 5.40 1.85 -1.12
N THR A 52 4.60 1.84 -0.06
CA THR A 52 3.95 0.61 0.45
C THR A 52 3.02 0.01 -0.59
N PHE A 53 2.20 0.84 -1.25
CA PHE A 53 1.29 0.41 -2.30
C PHE A 53 2.04 -0.25 -3.48
N PHE A 54 3.06 0.43 -4.00
CA PHE A 54 3.88 -0.13 -5.09
C PHE A 54 4.64 -1.39 -4.66
N TYR A 55 5.12 -1.44 -3.42
CA TYR A 55 5.77 -2.63 -2.87
C TYR A 55 4.80 -3.82 -2.81
N MET A 56 3.55 -3.60 -2.39
CA MET A 56 2.52 -4.64 -2.37
C MET A 56 2.16 -5.13 -3.80
N ILE A 57 2.10 -4.23 -4.79
CA ILE A 57 1.91 -4.61 -6.20
C ILE A 57 3.08 -5.48 -6.68
N TYR A 58 4.31 -5.07 -6.40
CA TYR A 58 5.50 -5.85 -6.75
C TYR A 58 5.46 -7.25 -6.13
N LEU A 59 5.11 -7.35 -4.85
CA LEU A 59 4.98 -8.62 -4.13
C LEU A 59 3.90 -9.51 -4.75
N ALA A 60 2.74 -8.93 -5.10
CA ALA A 60 1.64 -9.64 -5.76
C ALA A 60 2.06 -10.16 -7.15
N GLY A 61 2.72 -9.32 -7.96
CA GLY A 61 3.23 -9.71 -9.28
C GLY A 61 4.32 -10.78 -9.21
N LYS A 62 5.23 -10.68 -8.23
CA LYS A 62 6.27 -11.68 -7.96
C LYS A 62 5.65 -13.04 -7.60
N ASN A 63 4.61 -13.05 -6.77
CA ASN A 63 3.90 -14.29 -6.41
C ASN A 63 3.07 -14.88 -7.55
N LEU A 64 2.43 -14.04 -8.38
CA LEU A 64 1.76 -14.50 -9.60
C LEU A 64 2.74 -15.17 -10.56
N LYS A 65 3.91 -14.57 -10.78
CA LYS A 65 4.96 -15.14 -11.64
C LYS A 65 5.53 -16.46 -11.10
N LYS A 66 5.53 -16.65 -9.78
CA LYS A 66 6.03 -17.88 -9.14
C LYS A 66 5.02 -19.04 -9.18
N ASN A 67 3.73 -18.73 -9.25
CA ASN A 67 2.64 -19.71 -9.41
C ASN A 67 2.27 -19.98 -10.89
N LYS A 68 3.02 -19.40 -11.83
CA LYS A 68 2.88 -19.61 -13.27
C LYS A 68 4.03 -20.49 -13.76
#